data_AF-K5BE87-F1
#
_entry.id   AF-K5BE87-F1
#
_cell.length_a   1.000
_cell.length_b   1.000
_cell.length_c   1.000
_cell.angle_alpha   90.00
_cell.angle_beta   90.00
_cell.angle_gamma   90.00
#
_symmetry.space_group_name_H-M   'P 1'
#
loop_
_entity.id
_entity.type
_entity.pdbx_description
1 polymer ?
#
loop_
_entity_poly.entity_id
_entity_poly.type
_entity_poly.pdbx_seq_one_letter_code
_entity_poly.pdbx_strand_id
1 'polypeptide(L)' 'MDRRVRVIAGPAADSRGRIVEDFGELPQQPVDIGGRHFADPARRWAVLLDDGALAFFDTDQLEPE' A
#
# COMPACT_ATOMS: atom_id res chain seq x y z
N MET A 1 4.89 -0.14 -13.67
CA MET A 1 5.85 0.96 -13.43
C MET A 1 6.93 0.45 -12.49
N ASP A 2 8.19 0.80 -12.71
CA ASP A 2 9.30 0.46 -11.81
C ASP A 2 9.51 1.61 -10.82
N ARG A 3 8.77 1.61 -9.71
CA ARG A 3 8.86 2.64 -8.67
C ARG A 3 9.42 2.03 -7.39
N ARG A 4 10.57 2.54 -6.96
CA ARG A 4 11.19 2.23 -5.67
C ARG A 4 10.43 2.90 -4.53
N VAL A 5 10.27 2.18 -3.44
CA VAL A 5 9.56 2.65 -2.26
C VAL A 5 10.24 2.15 -0.99
N ARG A 6 10.06 2.93 0.09
CA ARG A 6 10.36 2.54 1.46
C ARG A 6 9.07 2.33 2.24
N VAL A 7 9.00 1.25 3.00
CA VAL A 7 7.91 0.97 3.93
C VAL A 7 8.12 1.78 5.19
N ILE A 8 7.15 2.61 5.57
CA ILE A 8 7.27 3.53 6.72
C ILE A 8 6.41 3.13 7.93
N ALA A 9 5.56 2.11 7.78
CA ALA A 9 4.65 1.67 8.84
C ALA A 9 4.40 0.15 8.81
N GLY A 10 4.10 -0.41 9.98
CA GLY A 10 3.75 -1.82 10.13
C GLY A 10 4.96 -2.75 10.36
N PRO A 11 4.75 -4.08 10.32
CA PRO A 11 5.77 -5.07 10.67
C PRO A 11 7.01 -5.09 9.77
N ALA A 12 6.89 -4.55 8.55
CA ALA A 12 7.98 -4.44 7.58
C ALA A 12 8.56 -3.02 7.50
N ALA A 13 8.35 -2.18 8.52
CA ALA A 13 8.90 -0.82 8.56
C ALA A 13 10.42 -0.81 8.28
N ASP A 14 10.88 0.22 7.57
CA ASP A 14 12.23 0.42 7.04
C ASP A 14 12.68 -0.56 5.93
N SER A 15 11.82 -1.49 5.53
CA SER A 15 12.07 -2.32 4.35
C SER A 15 12.01 -1.48 3.07
N ARG A 16 12.82 -1.85 2.08
CA ARG A 16 12.82 -1.25 0.75
C ARG A 16 12.37 -2.26 -0.28
N GLY A 17 11.82 -1.77 -1.38
CA GLY A 17 11.42 -2.64 -2.47
C GLY A 17 10.92 -1.87 -3.68
N ARG A 18 10.28 -2.60 -4.58
CA ARG A 18 9.72 -2.08 -5.82
C ARG A 18 8.25 -2.46 -5.94
N ILE A 19 7.42 -1.48 -6.33
CA ILE A 19 6.03 -1.76 -6.72
C ILE A 19 6.04 -2.61 -7.99
N VAL A 20 5.39 -3.77 -7.93
CA VAL A 20 5.26 -4.69 -9.07
C VAL A 20 3.84 -4.75 -9.63
N GLU A 21 2.82 -4.38 -8.84
CA GLU A 21 1.42 -4.36 -9.27
C GLU A 21 0.62 -3.28 -8.52
N ASP A 22 -0.38 -2.70 -9.21
CA ASP A 22 -1.30 -1.70 -8.66
C ASP A 22 -2.70 -2.31 -8.53
N PHE A 23 -3.13 -2.57 -7.29
CA PHE A 23 -4.48 -3.07 -7.00
C PHE A 23 -5.48 -1.95 -6.69
N GLY A 24 -5.08 -0.69 -6.92
CA GLY A 24 -5.87 0.50 -6.62
C GLY A 24 -7.13 0.71 -7.45
N GLU A 25 -7.25 0.07 -8.61
CA GLU A 25 -8.42 0.20 -9.49
C GLU A 25 -9.58 -0.73 -9.11
N LEU A 26 -9.40 -1.66 -8.17
CA LEU A 26 -10.53 -2.43 -7.65
C LEU A 26 -11.52 -1.47 -6.99
N PRO A 27 -12.85 -1.66 -7.12
CA PRO A 27 -13.82 -0.75 -6.55
C PRO A 27 -13.65 -0.69 -5.03
N GLN A 28 -12.92 0.32 -4.58
CA GLN A 28 -12.71 0.64 -3.19
C GLN A 28 -13.82 1.60 -2.82
N GLN A 29 -14.81 1.12 -2.07
CA GLN A 29 -15.84 1.99 -1.50
C GLN A 29 -15.35 2.55 -0.15
N PRO A 30 -15.69 3.80 0.19
CA PRO A 30 -15.46 4.31 1.54
C PRO A 30 -16.23 3.48 2.57
N VAL A 31 -15.71 3.44 3.80
CA VAL A 31 -16.39 2.83 4.93
C VAL A 31 -17.21 3.90 5.62
N ASP A 32 -18.52 3.88 5.37
CA ASP A 32 -19.50 4.74 6.05
C ASP A 32 -20.46 3.87 6.89
N ILE A 33 -20.67 4.22 8.17
CA ILE A 33 -21.62 3.53 9.06
C ILE A 33 -22.62 4.56 9.59
N GLY A 34 -23.91 4.35 9.31
CA GLY A 34 -24.97 5.26 9.77
C GLY A 34 -24.82 6.70 9.27
N GLY A 35 -24.22 6.91 8.09
CA GLY A 35 -23.95 8.23 7.52
C GLY A 35 -22.73 8.96 8.09
N ARG A 36 -21.97 8.31 8.99
CA ARG A 36 -20.67 8.79 9.47
C ARG A 36 -19.56 8.14 8.65
N HIS A 37 -18.59 8.93 8.21
CA HIS A 37 -17.40 8.47 7.52
C HIS A 37 -16.35 7.92 8.50
N PHE A 38 -15.76 6.76 8.17
CA PHE A 38 -14.73 6.09 8.97
C PHE A 38 -13.39 6.00 8.25
N ALA A 39 -13.41 5.66 6.96
CA ALA A 39 -12.19 5.53 6.17
C ALA A 39 -12.47 5.66 4.67
N ASP A 40 -11.53 6.30 3.98
CA ASP A 40 -11.48 6.29 2.53
C ASP A 40 -11.02 4.92 2.00
N PRO A 41 -11.34 4.62 0.73
CA PRO A 41 -10.66 3.60 -0.08
C PRO A 41 -9.16 3.42 0.17
N ALA A 42 -8.75 2.23 0.63
CA ALA A 42 -7.34 1.89 0.73
C ALA A 42 -6.79 1.51 -0.65
N ARG A 43 -5.96 2.37 -1.24
CA ARG A 43 -5.23 2.01 -2.47
C ARG A 43 -4.06 1.11 -2.10
N ARG A 44 -4.13 -0.14 -2.56
CA ARG A 44 -3.18 -1.20 -2.21
C ARG A 44 -2.22 -1.54 -3.35
N TRP A 45 -0.98 -1.84 -2.99
CA TRP A 45 0.14 -2.09 -3.90
C TRP A 45 0.78 -3.43 -3.57
N ALA A 46 1.19 -4.19 -4.59
CA ALA A 46 2.12 -5.29 -4.36
C ALA A 46 3.55 -4.78 -4.51
N VAL A 47 4.37 -5.04 -3.50
CA VAL A 47 5.78 -4.62 -3.45
C VAL A 47 6.64 -5.88 -3.31
N LEU A 48 7.58 -6.03 -4.24
CA LEU A 48 8.68 -6.99 -4.10
C LEU A 48 9.77 -6.32 -3.27
N LEU A 49 9.94 -6.78 -2.03
CA LEU A 49 10.96 -6.30 -1.11
C LEU A 49 12.35 -6.75 -1.55
N ASP A 50 13.37 -5.99 -1.14
CA ASP A 50 14.77 -6.27 -1.48
C ASP A 50 15.28 -7.61 -0.89
N ASP A 51 14.58 -8.18 0.10
CA ASP A 51 14.82 -9.53 0.64
C ASP A 51 14.15 -10.66 -0.18
N GLY A 52 13.42 -10.31 -1.23
CA GLY A 52 12.72 -11.24 -2.12
C GLY A 52 11.28 -11.56 -1.71
N ALA A 53 10.78 -11.04 -0.59
CA ALA A 53 9.40 -11.23 -0.18
C ALA A 53 8.43 -10.38 -1.03
N LEU A 54 7.28 -10.96 -1.37
CA LEU A 54 6.16 -10.23 -1.96
C LEU A 54 5.17 -9.87 -0.86
N ALA A 55 4.94 -8.57 -0.65
CA ALA A 55 4.05 -8.06 0.38
C ALA A 55 3.09 -7.01 -0.19
N PHE A 56 1.98 -6.78 0.52
CA PHE A 56 0.96 -5.81 0.14
C PHE A 56 0.94 -4.64 1.11
N PHE A 57 0.90 -3.43 0.59
CA PHE A 57 0.91 -2.21 1.38
C PHE A 57 -0.12 -1.22 0.89
N ASP A 58 -0.70 -0.48 1.80
CA ASP A 58 -1.54 0.67 1.50
C ASP A 58 -0.67 1.90 1.20
N THR A 59 -1.23 2.89 0.51
CA THR A 59 -0.49 4.08 0.04
C THR A 59 0.13 4.86 1.20
N ASP A 60 -0.53 4.92 2.35
CA ASP A 60 -0.06 5.61 3.55
C ASP A 60 1.07 4.87 4.29
N GLN A 61 1.37 3.63 3.88
CA GLN A 61 2.48 2.84 4.41
C GLN A 61 3.76 2.95 3.58
N LEU A 62 3.71 3.67 2.44
CA LEU A 62 4.80 3.75 1.48
C LEU A 62 5.25 5.19 1.22
N GLU A 63 6.56 5.40 1.19
CA GLU A 63 7.17 6.63 0.67
C GLU A 63 7.94 6.32 -0.62
N PRO A 64 7.96 7.25 -1.61
CA PRO A 64 8.94 7.19 -2.68
C PRO A 64 10.37 7.20 -2.12
N GLU A 65 11.25 6.44 -2.76
CA GLU A 65 12.69 6.55 -2.54
C GLU A 65 13.30 7.67 -3.39
#